data_AF-A0A6V7H7A9-F1
#
_entry.id   AF-A0A6V7H7A9-F1
#
_cell.length_a   1.000
_cell.length_b   1.000
_cell.length_c   1.000
_cell.angle_alpha   90.00
_cell.angle_beta   90.00
_cell.angle_gamma   90.00
#
_symmetry.space_group_name_H-M   'P 1'
#
loop_
_entity.id
_entity.type
_entity.pdbx_description
1 polymer ?
#
loop_
_entity_poly.entity_id
_entity_poly.type
_entity_poly.pdbx_seq_one_letter_code
_entity_poly.pdbx_strand_id
1 'polypeptide(L)'
;STICVHEKADIELFAEKAQIQNVIICSSLTHAECALKLPIHQRYQYANDTNKYMNITLPDPILLLGCRKKIEGYRISKLDLCSPCVTIVPKWREIPYVTDKKDLWTIPVGETTMLYVVTYTTFLLTMLCTIYLIQTIWKSIPKQHLKHD
;
A
#
# COMPACT_ATOMS: atom_id res chain seq x y z
N SER A 1 21.16 -3.86 6.89
CA SER A 1 20.33 -2.71 7.31
C SER A 1 19.26 -3.22 8.27
N THR A 2 18.81 -2.37 9.18
CA THR A 2 17.67 -2.65 10.05
C THR A 2 16.56 -1.66 9.70
N ILE A 3 15.32 -2.15 9.69
CA ILE A 3 14.12 -1.38 9.33
C ILE A 3 13.21 -1.34 10.53
N CYS A 4 12.65 -0.18 10.84
CA CYS A 4 11.67 -0.03 11.90
C CYS A 4 10.57 0.96 11.51
N VAL A 5 9.38 0.74 12.08
CA VAL A 5 8.18 1.54 11.89
C VAL A 5 7.55 1.73 13.26
N HIS A 6 7.15 2.96 13.60
CA HIS A 6 6.59 3.26 14.92
C HIS A 6 5.15 2.77 15.09
N GLU A 7 4.39 2.73 14.00
CA GLU A 7 2.94 2.53 14.04
C GLU A 7 2.51 1.30 13.25
N LYS A 8 1.41 0.69 13.67
CA LYS A 8 0.77 -0.40 12.92
C LYS A 8 -0.02 0.19 11.76
N ALA A 9 0.02 -0.51 10.64
CA ALA A 9 -0.73 -0.20 9.45
C ALA A 9 -1.99 -1.08 9.38
N ASP A 10 -3.18 -0.48 9.32
CA ASP A 10 -4.33 -1.19 8.77
C ASP A 10 -4.16 -1.23 7.25
N ILE A 11 -3.92 -2.39 6.66
CA ILE A 11 -3.65 -2.55 5.22
C ILE A 11 -4.91 -2.48 4.36
N GLU A 12 -6.09 -2.70 4.97
CA GLU A 12 -7.37 -2.76 4.25
C GLU A 12 -8.00 -1.37 4.06
N LEU A 13 -7.47 -0.36 4.77
CA LEU A 13 -7.97 1.00 4.66
C LEU A 13 -7.60 1.63 3.31
N PHE A 14 -8.58 2.28 2.68
CA PHE A 14 -8.39 3.08 1.47
C PHE A 14 -7.30 4.13 1.67
N ALA A 15 -6.53 4.39 0.61
CA ALA A 15 -5.38 5.28 0.64
C ALA A 15 -5.73 6.69 1.14
N GLU A 16 -6.90 7.22 0.77
CA GLU A 16 -7.39 8.55 1.15
C GLU A 16 -7.73 8.68 2.63
N LYS A 17 -7.97 7.55 3.31
CA LYS A 17 -8.21 7.51 4.77
C LYS A 17 -6.98 7.04 5.55
N ALA A 18 -5.97 6.52 4.86
CA ALA A 18 -4.77 6.01 5.49
C ALA A 18 -3.87 7.15 5.99
N GLN A 19 -3.26 6.94 7.16
CA GLN A 19 -2.23 7.83 7.67
C GLN A 19 -0.89 7.55 6.99
N ILE A 20 -0.07 8.60 6.87
CA ILE A 20 1.29 8.49 6.35
C ILE A 20 2.12 7.67 7.35
N GLN A 21 2.83 6.67 6.85
CA GLN A 21 3.71 5.84 7.66
C GLN A 21 5.16 6.24 7.46
N ASN A 22 5.83 6.52 8.58
CA ASN A 22 7.25 6.80 8.60
C ASN A 22 8.03 5.50 8.76
N VAL A 23 8.75 5.11 7.71
CA VAL A 23 9.66 3.96 7.72
C VAL A 23 11.08 4.47 7.88
N ILE A 24 11.78 3.95 8.88
CA ILE A 24 13.17 4.33 9.16
C ILE A 24 14.07 3.14 8.86
N ILE A 25 15.11 3.40 8.08
CA ILE A 25 16.08 2.40 7.65
C ILE A 25 17.45 2.87 8.12
N CYS A 26 18.09 2.08 8.98
CA CYS A 26 19.44 2.36 9.44
C CYS A 26 20.41 1.31 8.90
N SER A 27 21.54 1.79 8.40
CA SER A 27 22.62 0.95 7.90
C SER A 27 23.95 1.63 8.19
N SER A 28 25.01 0.82 8.28
CA SER A 28 26.37 1.34 8.25
C SER A 28 26.67 1.93 6.87
N LEU A 29 27.28 3.10 6.84
CA LEU A 29 27.79 3.70 5.61
C LEU A 29 29.18 3.14 5.32
N THR A 30 29.30 2.34 4.25
CA THR A 30 30.60 1.77 3.81
C THR A 30 31.14 2.46 2.56
N HIS A 31 30.27 3.07 1.75
CA HIS A 31 30.61 3.76 0.51
C HIS A 31 29.87 5.11 0.45
N ALA A 32 30.32 6.01 -0.44
CA ALA A 32 29.63 7.27 -0.69
C ALA A 32 28.28 7.07 -1.40
N GLU A 33 28.07 5.91 -2.02
CA GLU A 33 26.84 5.52 -2.69
C GLU A 33 26.11 4.44 -1.89
N CYS A 34 24.77 4.46 -1.95
CA CYS A 34 23.93 3.47 -1.29
C CYS A 34 22.74 3.12 -2.18
N ALA A 35 22.47 1.82 -2.33
CA ALA A 35 21.28 1.33 -3.02
C ALA A 35 20.20 1.00 -1.99
N LEU A 36 19.08 1.73 -2.05
CA LEU A 36 17.91 1.45 -1.22
C LEU A 36 16.86 0.67 -2.02
N LYS A 37 16.40 -0.46 -1.49
CA LYS A 37 15.25 -1.20 -2.00
C LYS A 37 14.13 -1.16 -0.98
N LEU A 38 13.02 -0.51 -1.33
CA LEU A 38 11.84 -0.41 -0.47
C LEU A 38 10.65 -1.08 -1.16
N PRO A 39 10.07 -2.15 -0.60
CA PRO A 39 8.81 -2.69 -1.11
C PRO A 39 7.68 -1.71 -0.82
N ILE A 40 6.83 -1.47 -1.82
CA ILE A 40 5.68 -0.57 -1.70
C ILE A 40 4.42 -1.40 -1.83
N HIS A 41 3.57 -1.34 -0.80
CA HIS A 41 2.25 -1.92 -0.86
C HIS A 41 1.25 -0.88 -1.35
N GLN A 42 0.73 -1.07 -2.56
CA GLN A 42 -0.27 -0.19 -3.13
C GLN A 42 -1.63 -0.46 -2.47
N ARG A 43 -2.21 0.59 -1.87
CA ARG A 43 -3.56 0.54 -1.30
C ARG A 43 -4.63 0.76 -2.36
N TYR A 44 -5.82 0.25 -2.09
CA TYR A 44 -7.01 0.61 -2.85
C TYR A 44 -7.28 2.12 -2.74
N GLN A 45 -7.62 2.72 -3.87
CA GLN A 45 -8.09 4.08 -3.97
C GLN A 45 -9.60 4.05 -4.16
N TYR A 46 -10.28 5.13 -3.80
CA TYR A 46 -11.66 5.31 -4.21
C TYR A 46 -11.77 5.36 -5.74
N ALA A 47 -12.92 4.91 -6.23
CA ALA A 47 -13.24 5.09 -7.63
C ALA A 47 -13.37 6.58 -7.94
N ASN A 48 -12.95 6.99 -9.14
CA ASN A 48 -13.09 8.35 -9.63
C ASN A 48 -13.88 8.40 -10.95
N ASP A 49 -14.29 9.60 -11.33
CA ASP A 49 -15.12 9.86 -12.50
C ASP A 49 -14.29 10.20 -13.74
N THR A 50 -12.98 10.47 -13.56
CA THR A 50 -12.14 11.19 -14.51
C THR A 50 -11.21 10.30 -15.30
N ASN A 51 -10.68 9.22 -14.69
CA ASN A 51 -9.69 8.38 -15.35
C ASN A 51 -9.52 7.02 -14.63
N LYS A 52 -9.39 5.94 -15.41
CA LYS A 52 -9.07 4.59 -14.91
C LYS A 52 -7.70 4.47 -14.27
N TYR A 53 -6.88 5.51 -14.38
CA TYR A 53 -5.53 5.57 -13.85
C TYR A 53 -5.31 6.86 -13.10
N MET A 54 -4.53 6.76 -12.01
CA MET A 54 -4.08 7.89 -11.22
C MET A 54 -2.57 7.87 -11.13
N ASN A 55 -1.96 9.06 -11.19
CA ASN A 55 -0.54 9.20 -10.90
C ASN A 55 -0.35 9.45 -9.40
N ILE A 56 0.51 8.66 -8.79
CA ILE A 56 0.98 8.86 -7.42
C ILE A 56 2.46 9.25 -7.44
N THR A 57 2.83 10.09 -6.47
CA THR A 57 4.23 10.52 -6.29
C THR A 57 4.75 9.95 -4.99
N LEU A 58 5.93 9.33 -5.03
CA LEU A 58 6.60 8.87 -3.81
C LEU A 58 7.43 10.02 -3.24
N PRO A 59 7.33 10.32 -1.92
CA PRO A 59 8.14 11.36 -1.31
C PRO A 59 9.63 11.00 -1.35
N ASP A 60 10.47 12.02 -1.34
CA ASP A 60 11.92 11.85 -1.25
C ASP A 60 12.33 11.34 0.14
N PRO A 61 13.24 10.35 0.22
CA PRO A 61 13.70 9.82 1.49
C PRO A 61 14.65 10.80 2.19
N ILE A 62 14.36 11.20 3.42
CA ILE A 62 15.29 12.05 4.18
C ILE A 62 16.55 11.25 4.55
N LEU A 63 17.72 11.68 4.08
CA LEU A 63 19.00 11.05 4.41
C LEU A 63 19.62 11.66 5.65
N LEU A 64 19.83 10.82 6.67
CA LEU A 64 20.46 11.22 7.92
C LEU A 64 21.82 10.53 8.08
N LEU A 65 22.85 11.31 8.44
CA LEU A 65 24.16 10.79 8.81
C LEU A 65 24.35 10.85 10.33
N GLY A 66 24.55 9.68 10.92
CA GLY A 66 24.96 9.52 12.31
C GLY A 66 26.48 9.37 12.40
N CYS A 67 27.14 10.20 13.21
CA CYS A 67 28.57 10.08 13.50
C CYS A 67 28.85 10.13 14.99
N ARG A 68 29.77 9.29 15.46
CA ARG A 68 30.25 9.31 16.86
C ARG A 68 31.03 10.60 17.17
N LYS A 69 31.70 11.17 16.18
CA LYS A 69 32.42 12.45 16.28
C LYS A 69 31.53 13.60 15.82
N LYS A 70 31.71 14.78 16.42
CA LYS A 70 30.96 16.00 16.06
C LYS A 70 31.33 16.44 14.64
N ILE A 71 30.35 16.43 13.74
CA ILE A 71 30.44 17.11 12.43
C ILE A 71 29.97 18.55 12.63
N GLU A 72 30.74 19.55 12.19
CA GLU A 72 30.33 20.96 12.24
C GLU A 72 29.61 21.37 10.95
N GLY A 73 28.74 22.37 11.01
CA GLY A 73 28.06 22.94 9.82
C GLY A 73 26.68 22.38 9.45
N TYR A 74 26.24 21.24 10.01
CA TYR A 74 24.92 20.64 9.68
C TYR A 74 23.92 20.73 10.83
N ARG A 75 22.63 20.93 10.55
CA ARG A 75 21.58 20.96 11.59
C ARG A 75 21.38 19.56 12.20
N ILE A 76 21.20 19.50 13.52
CA ILE A 76 20.82 18.26 14.20
C ILE A 76 19.35 18.02 13.90
N SER A 77 19.04 16.82 13.40
CA SER A 77 17.66 16.43 13.14
C SER A 77 16.93 16.17 14.47
N LYS A 78 15.67 16.63 14.55
CA LYS A 78 14.75 16.36 15.67
C LYS A 78 13.83 15.17 15.40
N LEU A 79 14.12 14.36 14.39
CA LEU A 79 13.31 13.19 14.04
C LEU A 79 13.38 12.14 15.16
N ASP A 80 12.21 11.61 15.55
CA ASP A 80 12.11 10.52 16.51
C ASP A 80 12.46 9.21 15.81
N LEU A 81 13.63 8.67 16.12
CA LEU A 81 14.16 7.48 15.46
C LEU A 81 13.82 6.23 16.26
N CYS A 82 13.32 5.19 15.59
CA CYS A 82 13.05 3.91 16.24
C CYS A 82 14.33 3.08 16.44
N SER A 83 14.29 2.17 17.42
CA SER A 83 15.37 1.20 17.68
C SER A 83 15.56 0.26 16.47
N PRO A 84 16.81 -0.04 16.05
CA PRO A 84 18.09 0.23 16.72
C PRO A 84 18.75 1.57 16.33
N CYS A 85 18.13 2.40 15.49
CA CYS A 85 18.79 3.60 14.94
C CYS A 85 19.18 4.60 16.06
N VAL A 86 18.29 4.80 17.03
CA VAL A 86 18.51 5.69 18.17
C VAL A 86 19.62 5.22 19.11
N THR A 87 19.87 3.92 19.21
CA THR A 87 20.89 3.37 20.13
C THR A 87 22.29 3.42 19.55
N ILE A 88 22.43 3.55 18.22
CA ILE A 88 23.74 3.52 17.55
C ILE A 88 24.45 4.88 17.63
N VAL A 89 23.73 5.98 17.43
CA VAL A 89 24.29 7.35 17.45
C VAL A 89 23.33 8.31 18.14
N PRO A 90 23.80 9.15 19.08
CA PRO A 90 22.94 10.07 19.83
C PRO A 90 22.51 11.32 19.02
N LYS A 91 23.17 11.60 17.89
CA LYS A 91 22.93 12.79 17.07
C LYS A 91 22.96 12.42 15.60
N TRP A 92 21.85 12.68 14.93
CA TRP A 92 21.67 12.49 13.50
C TRP A 92 21.57 13.84 12.81
N ARG A 93 22.13 13.96 11.61
CA ARG A 93 22.11 15.21 10.84
C ARG A 93 21.62 14.93 9.44
N GLU A 94 20.72 15.78 8.97
CA GLU A 94 20.26 15.74 7.59
C GLU A 94 21.38 16.19 6.66
N ILE A 95 21.62 15.41 5.62
CA ILE A 95 22.65 15.68 4.62
C ILE A 95 22.02 15.79 3.23
N PRO A 96 22.51 16.69 2.38
CA PRO A 96 22.08 16.75 0.99
C PRO A 96 22.57 15.49 0.24
N TYR A 97 21.77 15.02 -0.70
CA TYR A 97 22.08 13.87 -1.54
C TYR A 97 21.44 14.03 -2.92
N VAL A 98 21.93 13.25 -3.88
CA VAL A 98 21.34 13.14 -5.22
C VAL A 98 20.68 11.77 -5.31
N THR A 99 19.45 11.73 -5.83
CA THR A 99 18.69 10.49 -6.01
C THR A 99 18.40 10.26 -7.48
N ASP A 100 18.59 9.03 -7.93
CA ASP A 100 18.14 8.55 -9.24
C ASP A 100 16.86 7.73 -9.03
N LYS A 101 15.74 8.41 -8.77
CA LYS A 101 14.44 7.76 -8.59
C LYS A 101 13.45 8.26 -9.64
N LYS A 102 12.50 7.40 -10.01
CA LYS A 102 11.32 7.79 -10.80
C LYS A 102 10.22 8.19 -9.83
N ASP A 103 9.85 9.46 -9.86
CA ASP A 103 8.92 10.03 -8.87
C ASP A 103 7.47 9.66 -9.14
N LEU A 104 7.13 9.47 -10.42
CA LEU A 104 5.77 9.28 -10.89
C LEU A 104 5.46 7.82 -11.13
N TRP A 105 4.45 7.30 -10.43
CA TRP A 105 3.94 5.96 -10.66
C TRP A 105 2.46 6.02 -11.03
N THR A 106 2.10 5.44 -12.18
CA THR A 106 0.71 5.37 -12.63
C THR A 106 0.08 4.06 -12.16
N ILE A 107 -1.02 4.18 -11.40
CA ILE A 107 -1.73 3.05 -10.82
C ILE A 107 -3.18 2.98 -11.34
N PRO A 108 -3.77 1.79 -11.49
CA PRO A 108 -5.17 1.66 -11.85
C PRO A 108 -6.08 2.05 -10.66
N VAL A 109 -7.19 2.70 -10.96
CA VAL A 109 -8.24 3.08 -10.00
C VAL A 109 -9.61 2.72 -10.55
N GLY A 110 -10.59 2.55 -9.66
CA GLY A 110 -11.96 2.25 -10.06
C GLY A 110 -12.59 3.41 -10.83
N GLU A 111 -13.47 3.10 -11.78
CA GLU A 111 -14.25 4.09 -12.50
C GLU A 111 -15.69 4.11 -11.96
N THR A 112 -16.14 5.24 -11.45
CA THR A 112 -17.48 5.35 -10.82
C THR A 112 -18.63 5.13 -11.80
N THR A 113 -18.43 5.49 -13.07
CA THR A 113 -19.41 5.31 -14.15
C THR A 113 -19.79 3.83 -14.34
N MET A 114 -18.86 2.92 -14.05
CA MET A 114 -19.06 1.47 -14.19
C MET A 114 -19.92 0.88 -13.07
N LEU A 115 -20.20 1.63 -12.00
CA LEU A 115 -20.99 1.16 -10.87
C LEU A 115 -22.37 0.64 -11.30
N TYR A 116 -23.06 1.41 -12.15
CA TYR A 116 -24.39 1.01 -12.64
C TYR A 116 -24.32 -0.26 -13.48
N VAL A 117 -23.37 -0.32 -14.42
CA VAL A 117 -23.18 -1.49 -15.28
C VAL A 117 -22.93 -2.73 -14.45
N VAL A 118 -21.96 -2.68 -13.54
CA VAL A 118 -21.61 -3.79 -12.64
C VAL A 118 -22.81 -4.20 -11.79
N THR A 119 -23.55 -3.24 -11.25
CA THR A 119 -24.72 -3.51 -10.40
C THR A 119 -25.81 -4.24 -11.19
N TYR A 120 -26.20 -3.71 -12.36
CA TYR A 120 -27.25 -4.32 -13.18
C TYR A 120 -26.85 -5.70 -13.71
N THR A 121 -25.62 -5.87 -14.20
CA THR A 121 -25.15 -7.16 -14.70
C THR A 121 -25.10 -8.19 -13.57
N THR A 122 -24.60 -7.80 -12.39
CA THR A 122 -24.52 -8.69 -11.23
C THR A 122 -25.93 -9.09 -10.77
N PHE A 123 -26.85 -8.13 -10.70
CA PHE A 123 -28.24 -8.40 -10.31
C PHE A 123 -28.93 -9.35 -11.29
N LEU A 124 -28.85 -9.07 -12.59
CA LEU A 124 -29.48 -9.89 -13.62
C LEU A 124 -28.91 -11.32 -13.63
N LEU A 125 -27.58 -11.45 -13.54
CA LEU A 125 -26.93 -12.76 -13.45
C LEU A 125 -27.38 -13.52 -12.19
N THR A 126 -27.45 -12.82 -11.05
CA THR A 126 -27.89 -13.42 -9.79
C THR A 126 -29.33 -13.93 -9.90
N MET A 127 -30.23 -13.16 -10.49
CA MET A 127 -31.62 -13.58 -10.73
C MET A 127 -31.69 -14.81 -11.64
N LEU A 128 -30.97 -14.82 -12.76
CA LEU A 128 -30.95 -15.95 -13.70
C LEU A 128 -30.39 -17.22 -13.04
N CYS A 129 -29.26 -17.11 -12.34
CA CYS A 129 -28.67 -18.21 -11.59
C CYS A 129 -29.63 -18.77 -10.54
N THR A 130 -30.33 -17.87 -9.82
CA THR A 130 -31.30 -18.27 -8.80
C THR A 130 -32.48 -19.01 -9.41
N ILE A 131 -33.05 -18.52 -10.52
CA ILE A 131 -34.13 -19.20 -11.25
C ILE A 131 -33.67 -20.57 -11.73
N TYR A 132 -32.47 -20.66 -12.30
CA TYR A 132 -31.90 -21.92 -12.78
C TYR A 132 -31.72 -22.95 -11.65
N LEU A 133 -31.21 -22.52 -10.49
CA LEU A 133 -31.07 -23.36 -9.31
C LEU A 133 -32.42 -23.87 -8.82
N ILE A 134 -33.43 -22.99 -8.71
CA ILE A 134 -34.78 -23.37 -8.34
C ILE A 134 -35.33 -24.41 -9.32
N GLN A 135 -35.26 -24.16 -10.64
CA GLN A 135 -35.73 -25.10 -11.64
C GLN A 135 -35.02 -26.47 -11.55
N THR A 136 -33.72 -26.46 -11.27
CA THR A 136 -32.93 -27.69 -11.11
C THR A 136 -33.41 -28.50 -9.91
N ILE A 137 -33.60 -27.84 -8.76
CA ILE A 137 -34.13 -28.45 -7.54
C ILE A 137 -35.51 -29.05 -7.81
N TRP A 138 -36.42 -28.26 -8.39
CA TRP A 138 -37.79 -28.68 -8.69
C TRP A 138 -37.84 -29.89 -9.64
N LYS A 139 -36.94 -29.96 -10.63
CA LYS A 139 -36.83 -31.14 -11.53
C LYS A 139 -36.20 -32.36 -10.86
N SER A 140 -35.38 -32.18 -9.82
CA SER A 140 -34.77 -33.29 -9.07
C SER A 140 -35.68 -33.93 -8.02
N ILE A 141 -36.62 -33.17 -7.44
CA ILE A 141 -37.60 -33.65 -6.44
C ILE A 141 -38.41 -34.87 -6.94
N PRO A 142 -39.02 -34.86 -8.15
CA PRO A 142 -39.79 -36.01 -8.61
C PRO A 142 -38.93 -37.27 -8.87
N LYS A 143 -37.62 -37.12 -9.12
CA LYS A 143 -36.69 -38.26 -9.31
C LYS A 143 -36.27 -38.92 -8.01
N GLN A 144 -36.33 -38.22 -6.88
CA GLN A 144 -36.03 -38.82 -5.56
C GLN A 144 -37.23 -39.59 -5.00
N HIS A 145 -38.46 -39.15 -5.26
CA HIS A 145 -39.67 -39.87 -4.83
C HIS A 145 -39.89 -41.22 -5.53
N LEU A 146 -39.43 -41.39 -6.78
CA LEU A 146 -39.55 -42.65 -7.53
C LEU A 146 -38.52 -43.73 -7.15
N LYS A 147 -37.54 -43.41 -6.29
CA LYS A 147 -36.49 -44.35 -5.88
C LYS A 147 -36.74 -45.03 -4.53
N HIS A 148 -37.86 -44.70 -3.88
CA HIS A 148 -38.19 -45.15 -2.52
C HIS A 148 -39.41 -46.08 -2.42
N ASP A 149 -39.96 -46.52 -3.56
CA ASP A 149 -40.95 -47.60 -3.65
C ASP A 149 -40.30 -48.89 -4.18
#